data_AF-A0A2M7WW67-F1
#
_entry.id   AF-A0A2M7WW67-F1
#
_cell.length_a   1.000
_cell.length_b   1.000
_cell.length_c   1.000
_cell.angle_alpha   90.00
_cell.angle_beta   90.00
_cell.angle_gamma   90.00
#
_symmetry.space_group_name_H-M   'P 1'
#
loop_
_entity.id
_entity.type
_entity.pdbx_description
1 polymer ?
#
loop_
_entity_poly.entity_id
_entity_poly.type
_entity_poly.pdbx_seq_one_letter_code
_entity_poly.pdbx_strand_id
1 'polypeptide(L)'
;TGPTHGDSDAPYNIDLGELNFSSITTAGDRIYLDLETNAEEGAVIQIKDANNGLKSAASDPDYTIQSASEELQVSQNTNDGYGLQNGSWSASSGSWTESGTFNLSGNNVGEVSTAWNELANTTSDPIFGGSGEIYILAVAAKATPAEDDYSDTVTFRATATF
;
A
#
# COMPACT_ATOMS: atom_id res chain seq x y z
N THR A 1 -20.31 14.94 -4.01
CA THR A 1 -19.69 14.09 -5.04
C THR A 1 -18.26 13.85 -4.59
N GLY A 2 -17.90 12.61 -4.25
CA GLY A 2 -16.52 12.27 -3.94
C GLY A 2 -15.63 12.52 -5.16
N PRO A 3 -14.30 12.58 -5.01
CA PRO A 3 -13.41 12.63 -6.16
C PRO A 3 -13.69 11.37 -7.01
N THR A 4 -14.11 11.58 -8.26
CA THR A 4 -14.05 10.54 -9.29
C THR A 4 -12.57 10.33 -9.60
N HIS A 5 -12.00 9.24 -9.08
CA HIS A 5 -10.75 8.72 -9.60
C HIS A 5 -11.02 8.09 -10.98
N GLY A 6 -10.01 8.08 -11.85
CA GLY A 6 -10.13 7.53 -13.20
C GLY A 6 -9.44 6.18 -13.25
N ASP A 7 -10.06 5.21 -13.93
CA ASP A 7 -9.41 3.94 -14.25
C ASP A 7 -8.12 4.21 -15.01
N SER A 8 -7.03 3.58 -14.57
CA SER A 8 -5.78 3.54 -15.32
C SER A 8 -5.69 2.23 -16.11
N ASP A 9 -5.06 2.29 -17.28
CA ASP A 9 -4.73 1.09 -18.04
C ASP A 9 -3.46 0.45 -17.48
N ALA A 10 -3.41 -0.89 -17.48
CA ALA A 10 -2.19 -1.60 -17.17
C ALA A 10 -1.07 -1.24 -18.18
N PRO A 11 0.21 -1.20 -17.76
CA PRO A 11 0.71 -1.54 -16.43
C PRO A 11 0.49 -0.43 -15.39
N TYR A 12 0.06 -0.83 -14.20
CA TYR A 12 -0.08 0.07 -13.05
C TYR A 12 1.31 0.39 -12.49
N ASN A 13 1.68 1.68 -12.49
CA ASN A 13 2.93 2.15 -11.91
C ASN A 13 2.66 3.42 -11.09
N ILE A 14 3.28 3.49 -9.91
CA ILE A 14 3.23 4.68 -9.07
C ILE A 14 4.66 5.17 -8.87
N ASP A 15 4.87 6.44 -9.17
CA ASP A 15 6.13 7.11 -8.89
C ASP A 15 6.13 7.61 -7.43
N LEU A 16 7.11 7.15 -6.65
CA LEU A 16 7.35 7.66 -5.30
C LEU A 16 8.06 9.02 -5.32
N GLY A 17 8.66 9.40 -6.46
CA GLY A 17 9.51 10.57 -6.56
C GLY A 17 10.84 10.38 -5.84
N GLU A 18 11.46 11.50 -5.48
CA GLU A 18 12.76 11.48 -4.79
C GLU A 18 12.60 11.06 -3.32
N LEU A 19 13.22 9.93 -2.98
CA LEU A 19 13.38 9.51 -1.59
C LEU A 19 14.60 10.21 -0.98
N ASN A 20 14.38 10.94 0.11
CA ASN A 20 15.47 11.62 0.82
C ASN A 20 15.34 11.39 2.33
N PHE A 21 16.42 11.65 3.07
CA PHE A 21 16.48 11.41 4.51
C PHE A 21 15.97 12.59 5.37
N SER A 22 15.53 13.67 4.74
CA SER A 22 15.08 14.89 5.41
C SER A 22 13.55 15.03 5.48
N SER A 23 12.81 14.22 4.72
CA SER A 23 11.36 14.21 4.68
C SER A 23 10.83 12.81 4.43
N ILE A 24 9.67 12.51 5.01
CA ILE A 24 8.87 11.35 4.59
C ILE A 24 8.22 11.71 3.27
N THR A 25 8.35 10.81 2.30
CA THR A 25 7.76 10.93 0.99
C THR A 25 6.45 10.16 0.97
N THR A 26 5.36 10.84 0.61
CA THR A 26 4.10 10.20 0.24
C THR A 26 3.98 10.25 -1.27
N ALA A 27 3.67 9.10 -1.90
CA ALA A 27 3.44 9.06 -3.34
C ALA A 27 2.38 10.10 -3.76
N GLY A 28 2.62 10.78 -4.87
CA GLY A 28 1.66 11.75 -5.41
C GLY A 28 0.38 11.07 -5.91
N ASP A 29 0.55 9.91 -6.55
CA ASP A 29 -0.53 9.03 -6.98
C ASP A 29 -0.88 8.00 -5.89
N ARG A 30 -2.07 7.44 -5.99
CA ARG A 30 -2.64 6.48 -5.03
C ARG A 30 -3.08 5.22 -5.76
N ILE A 31 -3.19 4.13 -5.02
CA ILE A 31 -3.82 2.92 -5.53
C ILE A 31 -5.31 3.01 -5.23
N TYR A 32 -6.12 2.86 -6.26
CA TYR A 32 -7.57 2.76 -6.15
C TYR A 32 -8.01 1.34 -6.47
N LEU A 33 -8.91 0.82 -5.65
CA LEU A 33 -9.53 -0.50 -5.82
C LEU A 33 -11.03 -0.31 -5.89
N ASP A 34 -11.66 -0.87 -6.93
CA ASP A 34 -13.11 -0.96 -7.01
C ASP A 34 -13.55 -2.42 -6.91
N LEU A 35 -14.61 -2.65 -6.12
CA LEU A 35 -15.19 -3.97 -5.91
C LEU A 35 -16.72 -3.90 -5.96
N GLU A 36 -17.30 -4.80 -6.75
CA GLU A 36 -18.71 -5.11 -6.75
C GLU A 36 -18.86 -6.63 -6.73
N THR A 37 -19.64 -7.15 -5.78
CA THR A 37 -19.95 -8.58 -5.69
C THR A 37 -21.28 -8.82 -5.01
N ASN A 38 -22.03 -9.81 -5.52
CA ASN A 38 -23.26 -10.33 -4.92
C ASN A 38 -23.03 -11.59 -4.07
N ALA A 39 -21.77 -11.89 -3.72
CA ALA A 39 -21.39 -12.99 -2.85
C ALA A 39 -22.04 -12.87 -1.46
N GLU A 40 -22.80 -13.88 -1.06
CA GLU A 40 -23.54 -13.89 0.22
C GLU A 40 -22.59 -13.91 1.43
N GLU A 41 -21.43 -14.55 1.30
CA GLU A 41 -20.36 -14.56 2.32
C GLU A 41 -19.31 -13.46 2.07
N GLY A 42 -19.65 -12.48 1.22
CA GLY A 42 -18.85 -11.30 0.96
C GLY A 42 -17.53 -11.58 0.24
N ALA A 43 -16.57 -10.69 0.44
CA ALA A 43 -15.25 -10.75 -0.16
C ALA A 43 -14.14 -10.28 0.78
N VAL A 44 -12.93 -10.77 0.51
CA VAL A 44 -11.68 -10.38 1.18
C VAL A 44 -10.69 -9.87 0.13
N ILE A 45 -10.11 -8.71 0.36
CA ILE A 45 -8.99 -8.16 -0.40
C ILE A 45 -7.71 -8.42 0.39
N GLN A 46 -6.74 -9.02 -0.29
CA GLN A 46 -5.42 -9.32 0.26
C GLN A 46 -4.34 -8.69 -0.59
N ILE A 47 -3.20 -8.44 0.04
CA ILE A 47 -2.04 -7.78 -0.54
C ILE A 47 -0.78 -8.55 -0.19
N LYS A 48 0.21 -8.53 -1.08
CA LYS A 48 1.57 -8.96 -0.83
C LYS A 48 2.54 -8.18 -1.71
N ASP A 49 3.81 -8.19 -1.36
CA ASP A 49 4.86 -7.64 -2.21
C ASP A 49 5.80 -8.72 -2.78
N ALA A 50 6.81 -8.27 -3.52
CA ALA A 50 7.81 -9.14 -4.11
C ALA A 50 9.10 -9.24 -3.28
N ASN A 51 9.43 -8.17 -2.53
CA ASN A 51 10.77 -7.99 -1.97
C ASN A 51 10.82 -7.69 -0.46
N ASN A 52 9.69 -7.73 0.27
CA ASN A 52 9.56 -7.18 1.63
C ASN A 52 10.03 -5.71 1.72
N GLY A 53 9.81 -4.91 0.68
CA GLY A 53 10.26 -3.51 0.62
C GLY A 53 10.71 -3.02 -0.76
N LEU A 54 11.17 -1.78 -0.80
CA LEU A 54 11.72 -1.17 -2.02
C LEU A 54 13.14 -1.67 -2.24
N LYS A 55 13.35 -2.50 -3.25
CA LYS A 55 14.64 -3.11 -3.56
C LYS A 55 15.37 -2.32 -4.65
N SER A 56 16.65 -2.07 -4.43
CA SER A 56 17.63 -1.67 -5.44
C SER A 56 18.53 -2.86 -5.75
N ALA A 57 18.73 -3.15 -7.04
CA ALA A 57 19.69 -4.14 -7.51
C ALA A 57 20.99 -3.48 -8.03
N ALA A 58 20.98 -2.17 -8.25
CA ALA A 58 22.15 -1.38 -8.62
C ALA A 58 23.11 -1.12 -7.45
N SER A 59 22.58 -1.13 -6.22
CA SER A 59 23.39 -1.00 -4.99
C SER A 59 24.40 -2.14 -4.83
N ASP A 60 25.61 -1.83 -4.37
CA ASP A 60 26.66 -2.81 -4.06
C ASP A 60 27.04 -2.76 -2.56
N PRO A 61 26.58 -3.71 -1.73
CA PRO A 61 25.71 -4.84 -2.07
C PRO A 61 24.24 -4.43 -2.31
N ASP A 62 23.44 -5.32 -2.92
CA ASP A 62 21.97 -5.17 -3.04
C ASP A 62 21.38 -4.62 -1.74
N TYR A 63 20.56 -3.56 -1.86
CA TYR A 63 19.96 -2.88 -0.73
C TYR A 63 18.43 -2.87 -0.85
N THR A 64 17.75 -2.92 0.29
CA THR A 64 16.29 -2.89 0.35
C THR A 64 15.86 -2.02 1.51
N ILE A 65 15.14 -0.95 1.20
CA ILE A 65 14.40 -0.17 2.18
C ILE A 65 13.26 -1.06 2.65
N GLN A 66 13.37 -1.57 3.88
CA GLN A 66 12.47 -2.61 4.38
C GLN A 66 11.05 -2.07 4.55
N SER A 67 10.07 -2.94 4.29
CA SER A 67 8.72 -2.68 4.77
C SER A 67 8.55 -3.15 6.20
N ALA A 68 7.91 -2.34 7.04
CA ALA A 68 7.61 -2.68 8.42
C ALA A 68 6.35 -1.94 8.90
N SER A 69 5.67 -2.51 9.90
CA SER A 69 4.56 -1.83 10.58
C SER A 69 5.13 -0.90 11.65
N GLU A 70 5.26 0.38 11.33
CA GLU A 70 5.92 1.37 12.18
C GLU A 70 5.44 2.81 11.91
N GLU A 71 5.85 3.74 12.77
CA GLU A 71 5.78 5.16 12.47
C GLU A 71 7.06 5.59 11.75
N LEU A 72 6.94 6.04 10.50
CA LEU A 72 8.08 6.56 9.75
C LEU A 72 8.62 7.82 10.44
N GLN A 73 9.95 7.89 10.57
CA GLN A 73 10.63 9.01 11.22
C GLN A 73 11.71 9.58 10.30
N VAL A 74 11.71 10.90 10.14
CA VAL A 74 12.86 11.61 9.55
C VAL A 74 14.07 11.53 10.48
N SER A 75 15.29 11.63 9.94
CA SER A 75 16.53 11.83 10.70
C SER A 75 17.19 10.60 11.35
N GLN A 76 16.85 9.37 10.97
CA GLN A 76 17.57 8.21 11.48
C GLN A 76 18.81 7.91 10.62
N ASN A 77 19.97 7.78 11.27
CA ASN A 77 21.20 7.40 10.57
C ASN A 77 21.08 6.03 9.89
N THR A 78 20.18 5.17 10.36
CA THR A 78 20.10 3.75 9.98
C THR A 78 18.67 3.22 9.77
N ASN A 79 17.62 4.02 9.99
CA ASN A 79 16.23 3.55 9.86
C ASN A 79 15.59 4.21 8.65
N ASP A 80 15.63 3.53 7.52
CA ASP A 80 14.72 3.80 6.40
C ASP A 80 13.41 3.05 6.65
N GLY A 81 12.41 3.30 5.81
CA GLY A 81 11.14 2.61 5.94
C GLY A 81 10.26 2.82 4.72
N TYR A 82 9.38 1.86 4.51
CA TYR A 82 8.41 1.82 3.43
C TYR A 82 7.14 1.11 3.90
N GLY A 83 5.98 1.57 3.47
CA GLY A 83 4.77 0.81 3.68
C GLY A 83 3.53 1.52 3.16
N LEU A 84 2.38 0.93 3.49
CA LEU A 84 1.10 1.36 2.98
C LEU A 84 0.18 1.81 4.10
N GLN A 85 -0.75 2.68 3.73
CA GLN A 85 -1.82 3.13 4.60
C GLN A 85 -3.11 3.18 3.80
N ASN A 86 -4.19 2.67 4.38
CA ASN A 86 -5.51 2.85 3.79
C ASN A 86 -5.94 4.32 3.83
N GLY A 87 -6.57 4.75 2.75
CA GLY A 87 -7.23 6.03 2.64
C GLY A 87 -8.73 5.92 2.83
N SER A 88 -9.48 6.61 1.98
CA SER A 88 -10.94 6.58 2.07
C SER A 88 -11.50 5.28 1.49
N TRP A 89 -12.30 4.58 2.28
CA TRP A 89 -13.09 3.42 1.84
C TRP A 89 -14.58 3.76 1.87
N SER A 90 -15.30 3.37 0.83
CA SER A 90 -16.73 3.65 0.68
C SER A 90 -17.45 2.58 -0.13
N ALA A 91 -18.78 2.54 0.01
CA ALA A 91 -19.64 1.68 -0.80
C ALA A 91 -21.02 2.35 -0.96
N SER A 92 -21.73 2.00 -2.03
CA SER A 92 -23.13 2.41 -2.20
C SER A 92 -24.11 1.49 -1.44
N SER A 93 -23.72 0.23 -1.24
CA SER A 93 -24.37 -0.77 -0.39
C SER A 93 -23.34 -1.75 0.14
N GLY A 94 -23.57 -2.30 1.33
CA GLY A 94 -22.59 -3.10 2.07
C GLY A 94 -21.62 -2.21 2.84
N SER A 95 -20.68 -2.83 3.57
CA SER A 95 -19.67 -2.12 4.35
C SER A 95 -18.30 -2.74 4.14
N TRP A 96 -17.26 -1.91 4.21
CA TRP A 96 -15.89 -2.37 4.35
C TRP A 96 -15.52 -2.52 5.82
N THR A 97 -14.75 -3.55 6.13
CA THR A 97 -13.97 -3.65 7.36
C THR A 97 -12.50 -3.69 6.97
N GLU A 98 -11.79 -2.62 7.31
CA GLU A 98 -10.37 -2.47 7.01
C GLU A 98 -9.50 -3.20 8.04
N SER A 99 -8.39 -3.77 7.58
CA SER A 99 -7.39 -4.38 8.45
C SER A 99 -6.71 -3.32 9.32
N GLY A 100 -6.57 -3.60 10.62
CA GLY A 100 -5.87 -2.72 11.56
C GLY A 100 -4.39 -2.49 11.21
N THR A 101 -3.79 -3.37 10.38
CA THR A 101 -2.43 -3.19 9.87
C THR A 101 -2.32 -1.98 8.95
N PHE A 102 -3.36 -1.67 8.17
CA PHE A 102 -3.32 -0.62 7.15
C PHE A 102 -4.26 0.56 7.46
N ASN A 103 -5.27 0.38 8.32
CA ASN A 103 -6.14 1.44 8.82
C ASN A 103 -5.41 2.34 9.84
N LEU A 104 -4.49 3.16 9.32
CA LEU A 104 -3.57 3.99 10.08
C LEU A 104 -3.74 5.47 9.73
N SER A 105 -2.98 6.34 10.40
CA SER A 105 -2.99 7.79 10.15
C SER A 105 -1.63 8.43 10.40
N GLY A 106 -1.42 9.62 9.84
CA GLY A 106 -0.16 10.35 9.97
C GLY A 106 0.97 9.66 9.22
N ASN A 107 2.08 9.40 9.92
CA ASN A 107 3.26 8.75 9.36
C ASN A 107 3.31 7.24 9.65
N ASN A 108 2.22 6.67 10.17
CA ASN A 108 2.15 5.25 10.48
C ASN A 108 1.86 4.48 9.19
N VAL A 109 2.65 3.44 8.95
CA VAL A 109 2.51 2.55 7.80
C VAL A 109 2.34 1.11 8.25
N GLY A 110 1.62 0.34 7.46
CA GLY A 110 1.50 -1.10 7.56
C GLY A 110 2.55 -1.79 6.69
N GLU A 111 3.10 -2.88 7.21
CA GLU A 111 4.03 -3.74 6.48
C GLU A 111 3.35 -4.37 5.27
N VAL A 112 4.02 -4.33 4.13
CA VAL A 112 3.75 -5.23 3.00
C VAL A 112 4.88 -6.25 2.97
N SER A 113 4.50 -7.52 2.90
CA SER A 113 5.47 -8.62 2.85
C SER A 113 5.13 -9.59 1.73
N THR A 114 6.05 -10.51 1.49
CA THR A 114 5.91 -11.57 0.48
C THR A 114 4.78 -12.55 0.80
N ALA A 115 4.24 -12.51 2.01
CA ALA A 115 3.05 -13.26 2.43
C ALA A 115 1.77 -12.46 2.19
N TRP A 116 0.67 -13.18 1.93
CA TRP A 116 -0.65 -12.54 1.78
C TRP A 116 -1.15 -12.02 3.11
N ASN A 117 -1.34 -10.71 3.22
CA ASN A 117 -1.96 -10.04 4.34
C ASN A 117 -3.34 -9.50 3.94
N GLU A 118 -4.28 -9.49 4.87
CA GLU A 118 -5.58 -8.89 4.64
C GLU A 118 -5.48 -7.37 4.64
N LEU A 119 -6.08 -6.75 3.61
CA LEU A 119 -6.18 -5.30 3.47
C LEU A 119 -7.55 -4.80 3.96
N ALA A 120 -8.61 -5.43 3.48
CA ALA A 120 -9.99 -5.16 3.87
C ALA A 120 -10.91 -6.34 3.50
N ASN A 121 -12.08 -6.43 4.12
CA ASN A 121 -13.12 -7.40 3.80
C ASN A 121 -14.53 -6.78 3.88
N THR A 122 -15.57 -7.52 3.47
CA THR A 122 -16.97 -7.06 3.50
C THR A 122 -17.84 -7.73 4.57
N THR A 123 -17.23 -8.34 5.60
CA THR A 123 -17.91 -8.92 6.78
C THR A 123 -19.08 -9.86 6.50
N SER A 124 -18.92 -10.78 5.54
CA SER A 124 -19.98 -11.71 5.13
C SER A 124 -21.24 -11.01 4.59
N ASP A 125 -21.07 -9.90 3.85
CA ASP A 125 -22.14 -9.24 3.12
C ASP A 125 -21.73 -8.93 1.67
N PRO A 126 -22.68 -8.95 0.70
CA PRO A 126 -22.50 -8.37 -0.62
C PRO A 126 -22.09 -6.89 -0.58
N ILE A 127 -21.36 -6.45 -1.59
CA ILE A 127 -20.94 -5.04 -1.72
C ILE A 127 -21.21 -4.52 -3.13
N PHE A 128 -21.75 -3.31 -3.23
CA PHE A 128 -22.03 -2.65 -4.51
C PHE A 128 -21.42 -1.25 -4.53
N GLY A 129 -20.78 -0.91 -5.65
CA GLY A 129 -20.03 0.35 -5.79
C GLY A 129 -19.00 0.54 -4.67
N GLY A 130 -18.35 -0.54 -4.25
CA GLY A 130 -17.27 -0.50 -3.27
C GLY A 130 -16.03 0.15 -3.88
N SER A 131 -15.43 1.10 -3.18
CA SER A 131 -14.20 1.77 -3.58
C SER A 131 -13.27 1.95 -2.39
N GLY A 132 -11.99 1.65 -2.57
CA GLY A 132 -10.94 1.75 -1.57
C GLY A 132 -9.73 2.52 -2.11
N GLU A 133 -9.14 3.32 -1.26
CA GLU A 133 -7.94 4.12 -1.56
C GLU A 133 -6.78 3.66 -0.68
N ILE A 134 -5.56 3.69 -1.23
CA ILE A 134 -4.35 3.31 -0.52
C ILE A 134 -3.25 4.32 -0.82
N TYR A 135 -2.62 4.82 0.23
CA TYR A 135 -1.42 5.64 0.22
C TYR A 135 -0.17 4.78 0.31
N ILE A 136 0.90 5.26 -0.31
CA ILE A 136 2.23 4.69 -0.19
C ILE A 136 3.14 5.74 0.42
N LEU A 137 3.85 5.37 1.47
CA LEU A 137 4.79 6.23 2.16
C LEU A 137 6.15 5.55 2.25
N ALA A 138 7.21 6.35 2.15
CA ALA A 138 8.58 5.89 2.29
C ALA A 138 9.48 6.99 2.87
N VAL A 139 10.60 6.59 3.47
CA VAL A 139 11.67 7.48 3.90
C VAL A 139 13.01 6.77 3.73
N ALA A 140 14.01 7.49 3.22
CA ALA A 140 15.37 6.98 3.16
C ALA A 140 16.12 7.32 4.46
N ALA A 141 17.08 6.50 4.85
CA ALA A 141 18.04 6.81 5.91
C ALA A 141 19.25 7.52 5.31
N LYS A 142 20.05 8.14 6.18
CA LYS A 142 21.35 8.70 5.75
C LYS A 142 22.32 7.62 5.23
N ALA A 143 22.17 6.38 5.70
CA ALA A 143 22.98 5.24 5.28
C ALA A 143 22.39 4.47 4.08
N THR A 144 21.17 4.79 3.64
CA THR A 144 20.58 4.18 2.44
C THR A 144 21.44 4.55 1.22
N PRO A 145 21.95 3.55 0.46
CA PRO A 145 22.70 3.81 -0.76
C PRO A 145 21.91 4.67 -1.75
N ALA A 146 22.58 5.65 -2.36
CA ALA A 146 21.94 6.54 -3.32
C ALA A 146 21.87 5.85 -4.69
N GLU A 147 20.69 5.31 -5.00
CA GLU A 147 20.38 4.63 -6.26
C GLU A 147 19.02 5.11 -6.79
N ASP A 148 18.77 4.93 -8.08
CA ASP A 148 17.55 5.38 -8.78
C ASP A 148 16.56 4.25 -9.10
N ASP A 149 16.87 3.02 -8.69
CA ASP A 149 16.14 1.79 -9.05
C ASP A 149 15.36 1.16 -7.88
N TYR A 150 15.25 1.85 -6.74
CA TYR A 150 14.42 1.40 -5.62
C TYR A 150 12.98 1.19 -6.03
N SER A 151 12.56 -0.08 -6.10
CA SER A 151 11.26 -0.46 -6.62
C SER A 151 10.69 -1.67 -5.90
N ASP A 152 9.36 -1.79 -5.93
CA ASP A 152 8.63 -2.94 -5.42
C ASP A 152 7.44 -3.28 -6.33
N THR A 153 7.04 -4.54 -6.32
CA THR A 153 5.87 -5.03 -7.04
C THR A 153 4.85 -5.55 -6.05
N VAL A 154 3.80 -4.78 -5.85
CA VAL A 154 2.69 -5.13 -4.95
C VAL A 154 1.59 -5.83 -5.74
N THR A 155 1.12 -6.97 -5.24
CA THR A 155 0.05 -7.77 -5.83
C THR A 155 -1.19 -7.75 -4.95
N PHE A 156 -2.34 -7.46 -5.57
CA PHE A 156 -3.65 -7.50 -4.91
C PHE A 156 -4.42 -8.76 -5.35
N ARG A 157 -5.21 -9.31 -4.43
CA ARG A 157 -6.13 -10.41 -4.70
C ARG A 157 -7.47 -10.16 -4.01
N ALA A 158 -8.54 -10.13 -4.78
CA ALA A 158 -9.90 -10.19 -4.25
C ALA A 158 -10.41 -11.64 -4.31
N THR A 159 -10.99 -12.13 -3.22
CA THR A 159 -11.64 -13.44 -3.14
C THR A 159 -13.07 -13.25 -2.64
N ALA A 160 -14.05 -13.67 -3.42
CA ALA A 160 -15.47 -13.64 -3.04
C ALA A 160 -15.99 -15.06 -2.79
N THR A 161 -16.90 -15.22 -1.83
CA THR A 161 -17.44 -16.52 -1.42
C THR A 161 -18.96 -16.58 -1.65
N PHE A 162 -19.39 -17.51 -2.50
CA PHE A 162 -20.79 -17.69 -2.95
C PHE A 162 -21.44 -18.94 -2.35
#